data_AF-A0A8S9LTV8-F1
#
_entry.id   AF-A0A8S9LTV8-F1
#
_cell.length_a   1.000
_cell.length_b   1.000
_cell.length_c   1.000
_cell.angle_alpha   90.00
_cell.angle_beta   90.00
_cell.angle_gamma   90.00
#
_symmetry.space_group_name_H-M   'P 1'
#
loop_
_entity.id
_entity.type
_entity.pdbx_description
1 polymer ?
#
loop_
_entity_poly.entity_id
_entity_poly.type
_entity_poly.pdbx_seq_one_letter_code
_entity_poly.pdbx_strand_id
1 'polypeptide(L)'
;MDEDGDPLESPDAGRRRDQYPIHQMEKPLETLFVEVFSFLVRELVVEIDAPRLEYFRVGDHRVASFVLKNVGALVEADIDTAFSLNYDKSFDPSDVHKRNVIRGFLVGISKVKDMTIASSTLEVIYEYSRYEPLPLFRNLTFLRVEFYGDMWEMLPVFLESCLNLKDLATSYRGKDGVHILFQPQCFLSSLEYVEIDGLFKGEAMEMKLVSYLRTRKFSRK
;
A
#
# COMPACT_ATOMS: atom_id res chain seq x y z
N MET A 1 58.86 39.13 -1.38
CA MET A 1 57.39 39.09 -1.53
C MET A 1 56.91 38.44 -0.27
N ASP A 2 56.48 39.31 0.62
CA ASP A 2 56.10 39.09 2.01
C ASP A 2 54.72 38.44 2.14
N GLU A 3 54.37 38.27 3.42
CA GLU A 3 53.05 38.12 4.05
C GLU A 3 52.65 36.68 4.43
N ASP A 4 52.72 36.31 5.71
CA ASP A 4 51.90 36.72 6.89
C ASP A 4 50.58 35.94 6.97
N GLY A 5 50.28 35.42 8.17
CA GLY A 5 48.96 34.88 8.49
C GLY A 5 48.93 33.90 9.66
N ASP A 6 48.70 34.43 10.85
CA ASP A 6 48.36 33.76 12.11
C ASP A 6 47.14 32.80 12.03
N PRO A 7 46.90 31.95 13.07
CA PRO A 7 45.95 30.84 13.03
C PRO A 7 44.51 31.29 13.30
N LEU A 8 43.57 30.85 12.45
CA LEU A 8 42.14 31.11 12.66
C LEU A 8 41.45 29.97 13.40
N GLU A 9 40.87 30.35 14.53
CA GLU A 9 39.94 29.62 15.39
C GLU A 9 38.81 28.92 14.61
N SER A 10 38.36 27.79 15.19
CA SER A 10 37.08 27.16 14.84
C SER A 10 35.90 28.05 15.22
N PRO A 11 34.74 27.88 14.57
CA PRO A 11 33.56 27.64 15.39
C PRO A 11 32.73 26.45 14.91
N ASP A 12 32.42 25.60 15.89
CA ASP A 12 31.30 24.67 15.93
C ASP A 12 30.05 25.27 15.26
N ALA A 13 29.62 24.67 14.14
CA ALA A 13 28.36 24.98 13.49
C ALA A 13 27.54 23.70 13.44
N GLY A 14 26.71 23.53 14.49
CA GLY A 14 25.74 22.46 14.64
C GLY A 14 25.03 22.15 13.32
N ARG A 15 25.26 20.93 12.82
CA ARG A 15 24.62 20.42 11.61
C ARG A 15 23.12 20.34 11.88
N ARG A 16 22.41 21.33 11.32
CA ARG A 16 20.96 21.46 11.34
C ARG A 16 20.32 20.11 10.97
N ARG A 17 19.34 19.69 11.78
CA ARG A 17 18.39 18.66 11.36
C ARG A 17 17.63 19.27 10.18
N ASP A 18 17.92 18.78 8.98
CA ASP A 18 17.15 19.13 7.78
C ASP A 18 15.74 18.56 7.97
N GLN A 19 14.84 19.42 8.45
CA GLN A 19 13.41 19.15 8.57
C GLN A 19 12.79 19.41 7.20
N TYR A 20 12.63 18.37 6.39
CA TYR A 20 11.95 18.48 5.10
C TYR A 20 10.45 18.74 5.32
N PRO A 21 9.83 19.64 4.53
CA PRO A 21 8.42 19.97 4.69
C PRO A 21 7.55 18.78 4.28
N ILE A 22 6.82 18.22 5.24
CA ILE A 22 5.64 17.38 4.96
C ILE A 22 4.58 18.35 4.43
N HIS A 23 4.24 18.25 3.15
CA HIS A 23 3.15 19.04 2.57
C HIS A 23 1.81 18.53 3.12
N GLN A 24 1.41 19.05 4.27
CA GLN A 24 0.04 18.92 4.77
C GLN A 24 -0.83 19.90 3.98
N MET A 25 -1.60 19.42 3.00
CA MET A 25 -2.64 20.24 2.39
C MET A 25 -3.84 20.29 3.36
N GLU A 26 -4.21 21.49 3.82
CA GLU A 26 -5.37 21.73 4.68
C GLU A 26 -6.67 21.33 3.97
N LYS A 27 -7.12 20.11 4.25
CA LYS A 27 -8.47 19.58 4.06
C LYS A 27 -8.95 19.11 5.46
N PRO A 28 -10.27 18.91 5.71
CA PRO A 28 -10.80 18.79 7.07
C PRO A 28 -9.99 17.80 7.93
N LEU A 29 -9.92 18.04 9.25
CA LEU A 29 -9.09 17.35 10.26
C LEU A 29 -9.23 15.80 10.32
N GLU A 30 -10.01 15.23 9.42
CA GLU A 30 -10.40 13.83 9.28
C GLU A 30 -9.76 13.18 8.03
N THR A 31 -8.98 13.94 7.24
CA THR A 31 -8.25 13.43 6.08
C THR A 31 -6.75 13.70 6.19
N LEU A 32 -5.93 12.69 5.90
CA LEU A 32 -4.47 12.80 5.85
C LEU A 32 -3.95 12.29 4.50
N PHE A 33 -3.15 13.12 3.85
CA PHE A 33 -2.41 12.81 2.64
C PHE A 33 -0.92 12.83 2.94
N VAL A 34 -0.22 11.74 2.66
CA VAL A 34 1.23 11.65 2.82
C VAL A 34 1.86 11.23 1.50
N GLU A 35 2.62 12.12 0.88
CA GLU A 35 3.44 11.81 -0.29
C GLU A 35 4.91 11.99 0.07
N VAL A 36 5.70 10.93 -0.09
CA VAL A 36 7.13 10.94 0.22
C VAL A 36 7.93 10.94 -1.08
N PHE A 37 8.45 12.11 -1.45
CA PHE A 37 9.35 12.28 -2.58
C PHE A 37 10.80 12.30 -2.09
N SER A 38 11.36 11.13 -1.76
CA SER A 38 12.72 11.08 -1.22
C SER A 38 13.68 10.29 -2.12
N PHE A 39 14.88 10.85 -2.26
CA PHE A 39 16.09 10.16 -2.74
C PHE A 39 16.94 9.61 -1.58
N LEU A 40 16.38 9.57 -0.36
CA LEU A 40 17.14 9.20 0.84
C LEU A 40 17.61 7.75 0.76
N VAL A 41 18.82 7.49 1.27
CA VAL A 41 19.45 6.16 1.31
C VAL A 41 19.06 5.39 2.57
N ARG A 42 18.27 6.00 3.47
CA ARG A 42 17.91 5.44 4.78
C ARG A 42 16.41 5.21 4.88
N GLU A 43 16.07 4.08 5.50
CA GLU A 43 14.70 3.74 5.86
C GLU A 43 14.14 4.76 6.86
N LEU A 44 12.97 5.31 6.55
CA LEU A 44 12.24 6.26 7.37
C LEU A 44 11.05 5.52 8.01
N VAL A 45 10.81 5.71 9.30
CA VAL A 45 9.57 5.22 9.94
C VAL A 45 8.73 6.43 10.30
N VAL A 46 7.53 6.51 9.73
CA VAL A 46 6.58 7.60 9.96
C VAL A 46 5.46 7.07 10.87
N GLU A 47 5.35 7.64 12.06
CA GLU A 47 4.26 7.33 12.98
C GLU A 47 3.11 8.32 12.80
N ILE A 48 1.89 7.80 12.66
CA ILE A 48 0.66 8.58 12.49
C ILE A 48 -0.27 8.21 13.64
N ASP A 49 -0.44 9.14 14.58
CA ASP A 49 -1.39 9.02 15.69
C ASP A 49 -2.56 9.99 15.46
N ALA A 50 -3.69 9.46 14.97
CA ALA A 50 -4.80 10.27 14.50
C ALA A 50 -6.17 9.62 14.80
N PRO A 51 -6.75 9.85 16.00
CA PRO A 51 -7.98 9.19 16.44
C PRO A 51 -9.25 9.57 15.69
N ARG A 52 -9.22 10.71 14.99
CA ARG A 52 -10.33 11.21 14.18
C ARG A 52 -10.10 11.03 12.68
N LEU A 53 -9.03 10.33 12.29
CA LEU A 53 -8.73 10.14 10.87
C LEU A 53 -9.76 9.20 10.25
N GLU A 54 -10.50 9.69 9.27
CA GLU A 54 -11.50 8.94 8.50
C GLU A 54 -10.94 8.48 7.16
N TYR A 55 -10.09 9.31 6.54
CA TYR A 55 -9.53 9.09 5.21
C TYR A 55 -8.02 9.16 5.23
N PHE A 56 -7.35 8.09 4.82
CA PHE A 56 -5.89 8.02 4.79
C PHE A 56 -5.38 7.70 3.39
N ARG A 57 -4.61 8.62 2.80
CA ARG A 57 -3.89 8.37 1.56
C ARG A 57 -2.39 8.43 1.79
N VAL A 58 -1.67 7.43 1.29
CA VAL A 58 -0.21 7.40 1.31
C VAL A 58 0.37 6.97 -0.03
N GLY A 59 1.37 7.73 -0.47
CA GLY A 59 2.20 7.43 -1.63
C GLY A 59 3.67 7.48 -1.24
N ASP A 60 4.36 6.34 -1.23
CA ASP A 60 5.82 6.25 -1.12
C ASP A 60 6.38 4.99 -1.77
N HIS A 61 7.13 5.18 -2.85
CA HIS A 61 7.68 4.07 -3.60
C HIS A 61 9.10 3.66 -3.18
N ARG A 62 9.71 4.25 -2.12
CA ARG A 62 11.18 4.10 -1.95
C ARG A 62 11.73 3.93 -0.54
N VAL A 63 11.19 4.57 0.49
CA VAL A 63 12.01 4.79 1.71
C VAL A 63 11.28 4.71 3.04
N ALA A 64 9.98 4.99 3.08
CA ALA A 64 9.19 5.13 4.27
C ALA A 64 8.40 3.86 4.56
N SER A 65 8.41 3.49 5.83
CA SER A 65 7.48 2.56 6.44
C SER A 65 6.55 3.35 7.36
N PHE A 66 5.28 2.99 7.39
CA PHE A 66 4.25 3.74 8.12
C PHE A 66 3.72 2.93 9.31
N VAL A 67 3.55 3.58 10.45
CA VAL A 67 2.96 2.99 11.65
C VAL A 67 1.72 3.78 12.02
N LEU A 68 0.56 3.13 11.94
CA LEU A 68 -0.73 3.73 12.28
C LEU A 68 -1.06 3.47 13.76
N LYS A 69 -1.33 4.53 14.52
CA LYS A 69 -1.73 4.49 15.94
C LYS A 69 -3.08 5.19 16.11
N ASN A 70 -3.92 4.59 16.95
CA ASN A 70 -5.24 5.10 17.32
C ASN A 70 -6.21 5.40 16.15
N VAL A 71 -6.03 4.85 14.95
CA VAL A 71 -6.86 5.13 13.76
C VAL A 71 -8.27 4.48 13.78
N GLY A 72 -8.96 4.52 14.91
CA GLY A 72 -10.25 3.85 15.10
C GLY A 72 -11.41 4.38 14.25
N ALA A 73 -11.31 5.62 13.78
CA ALA A 73 -12.28 6.26 12.90
C ALA A 73 -12.02 6.00 11.41
N LEU A 74 -10.94 5.30 11.04
CA LEU A 74 -10.54 5.15 9.65
C LEU A 74 -11.54 4.30 8.87
N VAL A 75 -12.15 4.90 7.85
CA VAL A 75 -13.16 4.26 7.00
C VAL A 75 -12.65 4.00 5.59
N GLU A 76 -11.71 4.81 5.10
CA GLU A 76 -11.19 4.70 3.73
C GLU A 76 -9.66 4.82 3.73
N ALA A 77 -9.02 3.98 2.93
CA ALA A 77 -7.57 4.04 2.73
C ALA A 77 -7.17 3.94 1.26
N ASP A 78 -6.20 4.75 0.84
CA ASP A 78 -5.58 4.73 -0.47
C ASP A 78 -4.07 4.59 -0.30
N ILE A 79 -3.51 3.47 -0.75
CA ILE A 79 -2.20 3.00 -0.32
C ILE A 79 -1.37 2.62 -1.54
N ASP A 80 -0.38 3.45 -1.85
CA ASP A 80 0.66 3.17 -2.83
C ASP A 80 2.03 3.25 -2.16
N THR A 81 2.39 2.18 -1.46
CA THR A 81 3.72 2.07 -0.85
C THR A 81 4.34 0.68 -0.92
N ALA A 82 5.66 0.65 -1.08
CA ALA A 82 6.47 -0.56 -1.12
C ALA A 82 7.17 -0.88 0.22
N PHE A 83 6.99 -0.09 1.29
CA PHE A 83 7.65 -0.30 2.59
C PHE A 83 9.16 -0.59 2.46
N SER A 84 9.87 0.22 1.67
CA SER A 84 11.30 0.05 1.37
C SER A 84 11.71 -1.31 0.77
N LEU A 85 10.76 -2.10 0.26
CA LEU A 85 10.99 -3.29 -0.60
C LEU A 85 11.23 -2.81 -2.03
N ASN A 86 12.40 -2.21 -2.27
CA ASN A 86 12.77 -1.81 -3.62
C ASN A 86 13.04 -3.05 -4.48
N TYR A 87 12.92 -2.93 -5.80
CA TYR A 87 13.12 -4.00 -6.80
C TYR A 87 14.40 -4.86 -6.63
N ASP A 88 15.44 -4.36 -5.96
CA ASP A 88 16.71 -5.07 -5.71
C ASP A 88 16.85 -5.66 -4.29
N LYS A 89 15.88 -5.42 -3.39
CA LYS A 89 15.91 -5.89 -2.00
C LYS A 89 14.74 -6.85 -1.76
N SER A 90 15.03 -8.14 -1.72
CA SER A 90 14.08 -9.15 -1.25
C SER A 90 13.64 -8.84 0.17
N PHE A 91 12.36 -9.06 0.47
CA PHE A 91 11.86 -9.08 1.85
C PHE A 91 12.69 -10.05 2.68
N ASP A 92 13.43 -9.56 3.68
CA ASP A 92 14.19 -10.40 4.60
C ASP A 92 13.24 -10.91 5.69
N PRO A 93 12.85 -12.20 5.68
CA PRO A 93 11.94 -12.74 6.67
C PRO A 93 12.58 -12.88 8.05
N SER A 94 13.87 -12.63 8.20
CA SER A 94 14.54 -12.57 9.51
C SER A 94 14.44 -11.19 10.16
N ASP A 95 14.09 -10.14 9.40
CA ASP A 95 13.92 -8.78 9.93
C ASP A 95 12.61 -8.64 10.74
N VAL A 96 12.73 -8.90 12.04
CA VAL A 96 11.61 -8.82 13.01
C VAL A 96 11.03 -7.40 13.07
N HIS A 97 11.87 -6.37 12.93
CA HIS A 97 11.42 -4.99 13.03
C HIS A 97 10.50 -4.65 11.85
N LYS A 98 10.95 -4.96 10.63
CA LYS A 98 10.18 -4.71 9.42
C LYS A 98 8.86 -5.48 9.39
N ARG A 99 8.85 -6.74 9.84
CA ARG A 99 7.62 -7.52 10.00
C ARG A 99 6.64 -6.87 10.95
N ASN A 100 7.12 -6.40 12.11
CA ASN A 100 6.26 -5.71 13.09
C ASN A 100 5.67 -4.40 12.55
N VAL A 101 6.45 -3.65 11.77
CA VAL A 101 5.96 -2.41 11.15
C VAL A 101 4.87 -2.70 10.12
N ILE A 102 5.10 -3.65 9.20
CA ILE A 102 4.10 -4.07 8.21
C ILE A 102 2.86 -4.63 8.90
N ARG A 103 3.03 -5.50 9.91
CA ARG A 103 1.91 -6.03 10.70
C ARG A 103 1.09 -4.93 11.35
N GLY A 104 1.76 -3.97 12.01
CA GLY A 104 1.11 -2.84 12.65
C GLY A 104 0.31 -2.01 11.66
N PHE A 105 0.88 -1.76 10.48
CA PHE A 105 0.20 -1.06 9.40
C PHE A 105 -1.05 -1.81 8.91
N LEU A 106 -0.91 -3.09 8.55
CA LEU A 106 -2.01 -3.93 8.08
C LEU A 106 -3.15 -4.03 9.11
N VAL A 107 -2.80 -4.12 10.40
CA VAL A 107 -3.79 -4.06 11.49
C VAL A 107 -4.49 -2.70 11.55
N GLY A 108 -3.75 -1.61 11.38
CA GLY A 108 -4.30 -0.25 11.36
C GLY A 108 -5.35 -0.04 10.26
N ILE A 109 -5.10 -0.56 9.06
CA ILE A 109 -6.03 -0.46 7.92
C ILE A 109 -7.08 -1.58 7.87
N SER A 110 -7.00 -2.61 8.71
CA SER A 110 -7.90 -3.78 8.64
C SER A 110 -9.40 -3.49 8.87
N LYS A 111 -9.71 -2.31 9.41
CA LYS A 111 -11.08 -1.89 9.77
C LYS A 111 -11.75 -1.01 8.72
N VAL A 112 -11.04 -0.61 7.67
CA VAL A 112 -11.59 0.24 6.61
C VAL A 112 -12.67 -0.51 5.83
N LYS A 113 -13.58 0.25 5.22
CA LYS A 113 -14.64 -0.23 4.34
C LYS A 113 -14.24 -0.17 2.89
N ASP A 114 -13.52 0.89 2.54
CA ASP A 114 -13.14 1.21 1.17
C ASP A 114 -11.61 1.28 1.11
N MET A 115 -11.01 0.51 0.21
CA MET A 115 -9.56 0.47 0.06
C MET A 115 -9.15 0.54 -1.40
N THR A 116 -8.20 1.40 -1.70
CA THR A 116 -7.44 1.38 -2.95
C THR A 116 -6.00 1.00 -2.63
N ILE A 117 -5.44 0.03 -3.34
CA ILE A 117 -4.03 -0.35 -3.22
C ILE A 117 -3.35 -0.36 -4.58
N ALA A 118 -2.09 0.02 -4.62
CA ALA A 118 -1.23 -0.23 -5.78
C ALA A 118 -0.64 -1.65 -5.76
N SER A 119 -0.17 -2.13 -6.91
CA SER A 119 0.45 -3.47 -6.99
C SER A 119 1.73 -3.59 -6.17
N SER A 120 2.47 -2.50 -5.96
CA SER A 120 3.59 -2.41 -5.03
C SER A 120 3.18 -2.78 -3.60
N THR A 121 2.03 -2.28 -3.14
CA THR A 121 1.47 -2.60 -1.82
C THR A 121 0.94 -4.04 -1.78
N LEU A 122 0.33 -4.52 -2.87
CA LEU A 122 -0.09 -5.92 -2.97
C LEU A 122 1.09 -6.89 -2.85
N GLU A 123 2.25 -6.55 -3.45
CA GLU A 123 3.48 -7.32 -3.34
C GLU A 123 3.98 -7.39 -1.89
N VAL A 124 3.95 -6.27 -1.16
CA VAL A 124 4.30 -6.25 0.27
C VAL A 124 3.39 -7.19 1.07
N ILE A 125 2.08 -7.13 0.83
CA ILE A 125 1.08 -7.98 1.50
C ILE A 125 1.37 -9.46 1.20
N TYR A 126 1.62 -9.78 -0.06
CA TYR A 126 1.92 -11.14 -0.51
C TYR A 126 3.19 -11.67 0.14
N GLU A 127 4.30 -10.94 0.07
CA GLU A 127 5.57 -11.37 0.66
C GLU A 127 5.46 -11.53 2.18
N TYR A 128 4.79 -10.61 2.88
CA TYR A 128 4.51 -10.76 4.30
C TYR A 128 3.70 -12.03 4.63
N SER A 129 2.65 -12.31 3.83
CA SER A 129 1.75 -13.45 4.04
C SER A 129 2.42 -14.82 3.99
N ARG A 130 3.58 -14.91 3.32
CA ARG A 130 4.38 -16.13 3.21
C ARG A 130 5.02 -16.54 4.54
N TYR A 131 5.10 -15.61 5.50
CA TYR A 131 5.78 -15.81 6.78
C TYR A 131 4.86 -15.63 7.98
N GLU A 132 3.87 -14.74 7.89
CA GLU A 132 2.91 -14.47 8.97
C GLU A 132 1.48 -14.38 8.43
N PRO A 133 0.46 -14.82 9.21
CA PRO A 133 -0.93 -14.72 8.77
C PRO A 133 -1.35 -13.25 8.64
N LEU A 134 -2.09 -12.95 7.58
CA LEU A 134 -2.69 -11.64 7.36
C LEU A 134 -3.79 -11.37 8.41
N PRO A 135 -3.95 -10.11 8.85
CA PRO A 135 -5.15 -9.72 9.60
C PRO A 135 -6.40 -9.86 8.74
N LEU A 136 -7.55 -10.08 9.37
CA LEU A 136 -8.82 -10.18 8.65
C LEU A 136 -9.39 -8.79 8.36
N PHE A 137 -9.71 -8.53 7.09
CA PHE A 137 -10.32 -7.31 6.60
C PHE A 137 -11.84 -7.46 6.58
N ARG A 138 -12.44 -7.61 7.77
CA ARG A 138 -13.87 -7.94 7.92
C ARG A 138 -14.80 -6.80 7.50
N ASN A 139 -14.34 -5.57 7.56
CA ASN A 139 -15.18 -4.42 7.22
C ASN A 139 -15.06 -4.03 5.75
N LEU A 140 -14.06 -4.56 5.05
CA LEU A 140 -13.76 -4.19 3.68
C LEU A 140 -14.87 -4.69 2.75
N THR A 141 -15.59 -3.75 2.16
CA THR A 141 -16.67 -3.99 1.20
C THR A 141 -16.26 -3.62 -0.22
N PHE A 142 -15.37 -2.64 -0.39
CA PHE A 142 -14.86 -2.22 -1.68
C PHE A 142 -13.33 -2.29 -1.70
N LEU A 143 -12.77 -2.94 -2.73
CA LEU A 143 -11.33 -3.00 -2.99
C LEU A 143 -11.06 -2.58 -4.42
N ARG A 144 -10.23 -1.56 -4.62
CA ARG A 144 -9.62 -1.22 -5.90
C ARG A 144 -8.14 -1.60 -5.90
N VAL A 145 -7.67 -2.28 -6.94
CA VAL A 145 -6.26 -2.63 -7.13
C VAL A 145 -5.73 -2.00 -8.40
N GLU A 146 -4.72 -1.17 -8.28
CA GLU A 146 -4.06 -0.50 -9.41
C GLU A 146 -2.79 -1.27 -9.78
N PHE A 147 -2.83 -1.98 -10.91
CA PHE A 147 -1.75 -2.84 -11.38
C PHE A 147 -0.69 -2.08 -12.20
N TYR A 148 0.57 -2.32 -11.83
CA TYR A 148 1.75 -2.06 -12.66
C TYR A 148 2.32 -3.41 -13.15
N GLY A 149 2.03 -3.78 -14.40
CA GLY A 149 2.51 -5.04 -14.98
C GLY A 149 1.84 -6.30 -14.41
N ASP A 150 2.61 -7.38 -14.28
CA ASP A 150 2.10 -8.75 -14.17
C ASP A 150 1.89 -9.24 -12.71
N MET A 151 1.47 -8.35 -11.81
CA MET A 151 1.40 -8.64 -10.36
C MET A 151 0.04 -9.19 -9.87
N TRP A 152 -0.90 -9.50 -10.77
CA TRP A 152 -2.24 -9.94 -10.41
C TRP A 152 -2.29 -11.31 -9.70
N GLU A 153 -1.29 -12.16 -9.89
CA GLU A 153 -1.24 -13.51 -9.30
C GLU A 153 -1.17 -13.50 -7.76
N MET A 154 -0.80 -12.36 -7.18
CA MET A 154 -0.75 -12.12 -5.74
C MET A 154 -2.11 -11.77 -5.14
N LEU A 155 -3.03 -11.22 -5.95
CA LEU A 155 -4.36 -10.77 -5.50
C LEU A 155 -5.17 -11.87 -4.80
N PRO A 156 -5.23 -13.12 -5.32
CA PRO A 156 -5.88 -14.23 -4.65
C PRO A 156 -5.57 -14.37 -3.16
N VAL A 157 -4.30 -14.21 -2.77
CA VAL A 157 -3.86 -14.39 -1.37
C VAL A 157 -4.43 -13.31 -0.48
N PHE A 158 -4.47 -12.07 -0.97
CA PHE A 158 -5.05 -10.97 -0.19
C PHE A 158 -6.57 -11.12 -0.04
N LEU A 159 -7.25 -11.54 -1.12
CA LEU A 159 -8.71 -11.74 -1.12
C LEU A 159 -9.17 -12.79 -0.09
N GLU A 160 -8.35 -13.79 0.25
CA GLU A 160 -8.67 -14.76 1.31
C GLU A 160 -8.88 -14.09 2.69
N SER A 161 -8.31 -12.91 2.91
CA SER A 161 -8.44 -12.15 4.15
C SER A 161 -9.62 -11.17 4.15
N CYS A 162 -10.26 -10.96 2.99
CA CYS A 162 -11.32 -9.97 2.76
C CYS A 162 -12.71 -10.62 2.81
N LEU A 163 -13.20 -10.90 4.02
CA LEU A 163 -14.36 -11.81 4.21
C LEU A 163 -15.72 -11.26 3.75
N ASN A 164 -15.88 -9.94 3.68
CA ASN A 164 -17.15 -9.28 3.33
C ASN A 164 -17.02 -8.40 2.07
N LEU A 165 -16.01 -8.66 1.24
CA LEU A 165 -15.77 -7.89 0.02
C LEU A 165 -16.94 -8.07 -0.95
N LYS A 166 -17.52 -6.95 -1.39
CA LYS A 166 -18.67 -6.88 -2.31
C LYS A 166 -18.26 -6.43 -3.70
N ASP A 167 -17.36 -5.46 -3.75
CA ASP A 167 -16.98 -4.79 -4.98
C ASP A 167 -15.47 -4.90 -5.13
N LEU A 168 -15.03 -5.49 -6.24
CA LEU A 168 -13.63 -5.56 -6.62
C LEU A 168 -13.44 -4.80 -7.93
N ALA A 169 -12.66 -3.73 -7.88
CA ALA A 169 -12.21 -3.02 -9.07
C ALA A 169 -10.72 -3.28 -9.31
N THR A 170 -10.32 -3.47 -10.55
CA THR A 170 -8.91 -3.55 -10.92
C THR A 170 -8.64 -2.62 -12.07
N SER A 171 -7.58 -1.82 -12.00
CA SER A 171 -7.17 -0.92 -13.09
C SER A 171 -5.72 -1.15 -13.49
N TYR A 172 -5.37 -0.94 -14.75
CA TYR A 172 -3.97 -0.97 -15.21
C TYR A 172 -3.52 0.45 -15.58
N ARG A 173 -2.66 1.07 -14.74
CA ARG A 173 -2.18 2.46 -14.97
C ARG A 173 -1.38 2.55 -16.28
N GLY A 174 -1.66 3.60 -17.07
CA GLY A 174 -0.89 3.95 -18.28
C GLY A 174 -1.48 3.44 -19.61
N LYS A 175 -2.70 2.89 -19.61
CA LYS A 175 -3.39 2.48 -20.84
C LYS A 175 -4.89 2.76 -20.72
N ASP A 176 -5.42 3.65 -21.56
CA ASP A 176 -6.86 3.83 -21.74
C ASP A 176 -7.45 2.53 -22.31
N GLY A 177 -8.57 2.07 -21.73
CA GLY A 177 -9.01 0.68 -21.90
C GLY A 177 -10.52 0.49 -21.93
N VAL A 178 -10.91 -0.78 -22.03
CA VAL A 178 -12.32 -1.23 -22.06
C VAL A 178 -12.73 -1.62 -20.64
N HIS A 179 -13.88 -1.15 -20.20
CA HIS A 179 -14.47 -1.52 -18.92
C HIS A 179 -15.21 -2.86 -19.05
N ILE A 180 -14.85 -3.85 -18.24
CA ILE A 180 -15.62 -5.08 -18.13
C ILE A 180 -16.23 -5.15 -16.73
N LEU A 181 -17.57 -5.18 -16.71
CA LEU A 181 -18.36 -5.45 -15.53
C LEU A 181 -18.93 -6.86 -15.64
N PHE A 182 -18.72 -7.69 -14.63
CA PHE A 182 -19.42 -8.97 -14.54
C PHE A 182 -19.73 -9.35 -13.10
N GLN A 183 -20.81 -10.10 -12.94
CA GLN A 183 -21.19 -10.69 -11.66
C GLN A 183 -20.49 -12.04 -11.51
N PRO A 184 -19.58 -12.20 -10.52
CA PRO A 184 -18.80 -13.41 -10.39
C PRO A 184 -19.67 -14.60 -9.93
N GLN A 185 -19.30 -15.82 -10.35
CA GLN A 185 -19.88 -17.08 -9.84
C GLN A 185 -18.97 -17.72 -8.77
N CYS A 186 -18.05 -16.97 -8.18
CA CYS A 186 -17.03 -17.47 -7.25
C CYS A 186 -17.46 -17.44 -5.77
N PHE A 187 -16.64 -18.06 -4.91
CA PHE A 187 -16.96 -18.32 -3.49
C PHE A 187 -16.54 -17.22 -2.50
N LEU A 188 -16.07 -16.05 -2.97
CA LEU A 188 -16.12 -14.85 -2.13
C LEU A 188 -17.61 -14.58 -1.96
N SER A 189 -18.24 -15.18 -0.95
CA SER A 189 -19.70 -15.32 -0.89
C SER A 189 -20.44 -13.98 -0.85
N SER A 190 -19.70 -12.91 -0.57
CA SER A 190 -20.17 -11.53 -0.55
C SER A 190 -19.88 -10.75 -1.84
N LEU A 191 -19.05 -11.25 -2.76
CA LEU A 191 -18.62 -10.49 -3.94
C LEU A 191 -19.77 -10.40 -4.94
N GLU A 192 -20.31 -9.19 -5.08
CA GLU A 192 -21.46 -8.86 -5.91
C GLU A 192 -21.01 -8.34 -7.28
N TYR A 193 -19.93 -7.57 -7.34
CA TYR A 193 -19.47 -6.90 -8.56
C TYR A 193 -17.95 -7.00 -8.75
N VAL A 194 -17.56 -7.22 -10.01
CA VAL A 194 -16.17 -7.08 -10.46
C VAL A 194 -16.12 -6.10 -11.61
N GLU A 195 -15.28 -5.08 -11.45
CA GLU A 195 -14.89 -4.11 -12.48
C GLU A 195 -13.43 -4.36 -12.87
N ILE A 196 -13.17 -4.56 -14.15
CA ILE A 196 -11.81 -4.64 -14.69
C ILE A 196 -11.65 -3.54 -15.74
N ASP A 197 -10.77 -2.59 -15.43
CA ASP A 197 -10.44 -1.42 -16.23
C ASP A 197 -9.04 -1.60 -16.82
N GLY A 198 -8.94 -1.57 -18.13
CA GLY A 198 -7.65 -1.71 -18.81
C GLY A 198 -7.80 -2.23 -20.22
N LEU A 199 -6.72 -2.19 -20.98
CA LEU A 199 -6.74 -2.61 -22.37
C LEU A 199 -6.88 -4.13 -22.46
N PHE A 200 -8.09 -4.66 -22.64
CA PHE A 200 -8.28 -6.06 -23.02
C PHE A 200 -7.77 -6.28 -24.45
N LYS A 201 -6.47 -6.57 -24.60
CA LYS A 201 -5.94 -7.07 -25.90
C LYS A 201 -6.30 -8.54 -26.11
N GLY A 202 -6.97 -9.18 -25.15
CA GLY A 202 -7.12 -10.63 -25.13
C GLY A 202 -5.77 -11.29 -24.84
N GLU A 203 -4.87 -10.56 -24.17
CA GLU A 203 -3.62 -11.14 -23.70
C GLU A 203 -3.97 -12.27 -22.75
N ALA A 204 -3.21 -13.37 -22.82
CA ALA A 204 -3.51 -14.60 -22.07
C ALA A 204 -3.66 -14.36 -20.56
N MET A 205 -3.13 -13.25 -20.04
CA MET A 205 -3.08 -12.88 -18.63
C MET A 205 -4.39 -12.26 -18.13
N GLU A 206 -4.99 -11.35 -18.90
CA GLU A 206 -6.33 -10.80 -18.62
C GLU A 206 -7.37 -11.92 -18.54
N MET A 207 -7.27 -12.86 -19.50
CA MET A 207 -8.13 -14.04 -19.55
C MET A 207 -7.89 -15.00 -18.38
N LYS A 208 -6.69 -15.03 -17.80
CA LYS A 208 -6.40 -15.82 -16.58
C LYS A 208 -7.04 -15.21 -15.33
N LEU A 209 -6.98 -13.89 -15.14
CA LEU A 209 -7.65 -13.23 -14.02
C LEU A 209 -9.18 -13.42 -14.09
N VAL A 210 -9.77 -13.17 -15.27
CA VAL A 210 -11.20 -13.42 -15.51
C VAL A 210 -11.57 -14.88 -15.27
N SER A 211 -10.74 -15.82 -15.76
CA SER A 211 -10.94 -17.25 -15.52
C SER A 211 -10.85 -17.62 -14.03
N TYR A 212 -9.86 -17.08 -13.31
CA TYR A 212 -9.70 -17.28 -11.87
C TYR A 212 -10.96 -16.83 -11.11
N LEU A 213 -11.43 -15.60 -11.38
CA LEU A 213 -12.63 -15.02 -10.77
C LEU A 213 -13.92 -15.77 -11.15
N ARG A 214 -13.90 -16.57 -12.21
CA ARG A 214 -15.05 -17.38 -12.65
C ARG A 214 -15.04 -18.82 -12.11
N THR A 215 -13.88 -19.41 -11.83
CA THR A 215 -13.75 -20.87 -11.68
C THR A 215 -13.40 -21.38 -10.29
N ARG A 216 -12.77 -20.59 -9.41
CA ARG A 216 -12.30 -21.13 -8.12
C ARG A 216 -13.37 -21.14 -7.02
N LYS A 217 -13.60 -22.34 -6.47
CA LYS A 217 -14.36 -22.56 -5.23
C LYS A 217 -13.39 -22.65 -4.05
N PHE A 218 -13.42 -21.68 -3.14
CA PHE A 218 -12.68 -21.76 -1.88
C PHE A 218 -13.50 -22.55 -0.86
N SER A 219 -12.91 -23.60 -0.26
CA SER A 219 -13.56 -24.35 0.80
C SER A 219 -13.42 -23.58 2.11
N ARG A 220 -14.54 -23.17 2.72
CA ARG A 220 -14.55 -22.77 4.13
C ARG A 220 -14.12 -23.98 4.96
N LYS A 221 -12.98 -23.89 5.62
CA LYS A 221 -12.62 -24.80 6.72
C LYS A 221 -13.07 -24.18 8.03
#